data_AF-A0A957YZY3-F1
#
_entry.id   AF-A0A957YZY3-F1
#
_cell.length_a   1.000
_cell.length_b   1.000
_cell.length_c   1.000
_cell.angle_alpha   90.00
_cell.angle_beta   90.00
_cell.angle_gamma   90.00
#
_symmetry.space_group_name_H-M   'P 1'
#
loop_
_entity.id
_entity.type
_entity.pdbx_description
1 polymer ?
#
loop_
_entity_poly.entity_id
_entity_poly.type
_entity_poly.pdbx_seq_one_letter_code
_entity_poly.pdbx_strand_id
1 'polypeptide(L)'
;SRHPNYFGEIVLWVGVALIALPVLRDWQWVTLSSPLFVTLLLTRISGVPLLEKRADEKWGGDPAYEAYKKRTPQLVPRLQK
;
A
#
# COMPACT_ATOMS: atom_id res chain seq x y z
N SER A 1 9.59 -3.86 -4.48
CA SER A 1 8.13 -3.80 -4.38
C SER A 1 7.62 -3.11 -5.64
N ARG A 2 6.45 -3.50 -6.15
CA ARG A 2 5.79 -2.83 -7.29
C ARG A 2 5.13 -1.53 -6.84
N HIS A 3 4.74 -1.44 -5.57
CA HIS A 3 4.12 -0.26 -4.96
C HIS A 3 4.81 0.12 -3.63
N PRO A 4 6.12 0.47 -3.64
CA PRO A 4 6.83 0.85 -2.42
C PRO A 4 6.28 2.14 -1.80
N ASN A 5 5.75 3.05 -2.63
CA ASN A 5 5.12 4.28 -2.16
C ASN A 5 3.90 4.00 -1.26
N TYR A 6 3.03 3.07 -1.65
CA TYR A 6 1.86 2.71 -0.84
C TYR A 6 2.25 2.04 0.47
N PHE A 7 3.33 1.25 0.47
CA PHE A 7 3.86 0.73 1.72
C PHE A 7 4.35 1.87 2.64
N GLY A 8 5.10 2.83 2.10
CA GLY A 8 5.56 4.00 2.85
C GLY A 8 4.40 4.82 3.42
N GLU A 9 3.33 5.02 2.64
CA GLU A 9 2.13 5.73 3.07
C GLU A 9 1.39 4.99 4.20
N ILE A 10 1.26 3.66 4.11
CA ILE A 10 0.69 2.84 5.19
C ILE A 10 1.52 2.98 6.47
N VAL A 11 2.85 2.86 6.38
CA VAL A 11 3.76 3.01 7.52
C VAL A 11 3.66 4.41 8.12
N LEU A 12 3.58 5.45 7.29
CA LEU A 12 3.42 6.84 7.73
C LEU A 12 2.13 7.01 8.53
N TRP A 13 0.98 6.56 8.00
CA TRP A 13 -0.30 6.70 8.69
C TRP A 13 -0.37 5.89 9.99
N VAL A 14 0.23 4.70 10.01
CA VAL A 14 0.39 3.93 11.26
C VAL A 14 1.26 4.71 12.26
N GLY A 15 2.38 5.30 11.83
CA GLY A 15 3.23 6.13 12.68
C GLY A 15 2.50 7.34 13.25
N VAL A 16 1.72 8.06 12.43
CA VAL A 16 0.89 9.18 12.87
C VAL A 16 -0.14 8.73 13.91
N ALA A 17 -0.81 7.60 13.69
CA ALA A 17 -1.76 7.06 14.65
C ALA A 17 -1.10 6.69 15.99
N LEU A 18 0.09 6.07 15.95
CA LEU A 18 0.86 5.74 17.14
C LEU A 18 1.29 6.99 17.93
N ILE A 19 1.73 8.05 17.25
CA ILE A 19 2.10 9.33 17.88
C ILE A 19 0.89 10.00 18.53
N ALA A 20 -0.29 9.89 17.90
CA ALA A 20 -1.52 10.49 18.42
C ALA A 20 -2.10 9.75 19.63
N LEU A 21 -1.81 8.45 19.81
CA LEU A 21 -2.39 7.61 20.88
C LEU A 21 -2.46 8.26 22.27
N PRO A 22 -1.40 8.91 22.81
CA PRO A 22 -1.42 9.41 24.18
C PRO A 22 -2.33 10.63 24.39
N VAL A 23 -2.72 11.32 23.32
CA VAL A 23 -3.52 12.54 23.39
C VAL A 23 -5.00 12.32 23.05
N LEU A 24 -5.36 11.13 22.57
CA LEU A 24 -6.75 10.81 22.21
C LEU A 24 -7.64 10.71 23.46
N ARG A 25 -8.81 11.33 23.40
CA ARG A 25 -9.86 11.27 24.44
C ARG A 25 -11.24 11.00 23.83
N ASP A 26 -12.08 10.29 24.58
CA ASP A 26 -13.50 10.06 24.26
C ASP A 26 -13.74 9.59 22.82
N TRP A 27 -14.43 10.38 21.98
CA TRP A 27 -14.76 9.98 20.62
C TRP A 27 -13.56 9.97 19.66
N GLN A 28 -12.42 10.53 20.07
CA GLN A 28 -11.25 10.66 19.21
C GLN A 28 -10.58 9.30 18.90
N TRP A 29 -10.88 8.24 19.66
CA TRP A 29 -10.41 6.88 19.36
C TRP A 29 -10.85 6.39 17.97
N VAL A 30 -11.94 6.92 17.43
CA VAL A 30 -12.39 6.63 16.05
C VAL A 30 -11.33 7.00 15.01
N THR A 31 -10.47 7.98 15.28
CA THR A 31 -9.40 8.40 14.36
C THR A 31 -8.36 7.31 14.11
N LEU A 32 -8.22 6.33 15.02
CA LEU A 32 -7.35 5.16 14.83
C LEU A 32 -7.85 4.20 13.73
N SER A 33 -9.09 4.39 13.23
CA SER A 33 -9.56 3.67 12.05
C SER A 33 -8.95 4.20 10.74
N SER A 34 -8.38 5.41 10.75
CA SER A 34 -7.85 6.07 9.55
C SER A 34 -6.76 5.26 8.83
N PRO A 35 -5.73 4.72 9.51
CA PRO A 35 -4.71 3.90 8.84
C PRO A 35 -5.29 2.65 8.18
N LEU A 36 -6.30 2.02 8.79
CA LEU A 36 -7.00 0.87 8.21
C LEU A 36 -7.77 1.28 6.95
N PHE A 37 -8.46 2.41 7.01
CA PHE A 37 -9.20 2.96 5.89
C PHE A 37 -8.29 3.32 4.70
N VAL A 38 -7.18 4.02 4.95
CA VAL A 38 -6.18 4.34 3.91
C VAL A 38 -5.58 3.06 3.32
N THR A 39 -5.24 2.09 4.17
CA THR A 39 -4.72 0.79 3.71
C THR A 39 -5.72 0.09 2.79
N LEU A 40 -7.01 0.09 3.13
CA LEU A 40 -8.07 -0.51 2.30
C LEU A 40 -8.19 0.19 0.95
N LEU A 41 -8.22 1.53 0.94
CA LEU A 41 -8.30 2.32 -0.28
C LEU A 41 -7.13 2.01 -1.23
N LEU A 42 -5.91 2.01 -0.70
CA LEU A 42 -4.69 1.79 -1.49
C LEU A 42 -4.57 0.34 -1.95
N THR A 43 -4.92 -0.65 -1.13
CA THR A 43 -4.66 -2.06 -1.47
C THR A 43 -5.80 -2.74 -2.22
N ARG A 44 -7.06 -2.29 -2.04
CA ARG A 44 -8.24 -3.01 -2.54
C ARG A 44 -9.16 -2.20 -3.46
N ILE A 45 -9.15 -0.87 -3.38
CA ILE A 45 -10.12 -0.05 -4.10
C ILE A 45 -9.46 0.69 -5.27
N SER A 46 -8.62 1.68 -5.01
CA SER A 46 -8.13 2.61 -6.04
C SER A 46 -6.64 2.49 -6.35
N GLY A 47 -5.83 2.01 -5.39
CA GLY A 47 -4.38 2.00 -5.54
C GLY A 47 -3.88 0.83 -6.41
N VAL A 48 -3.55 -0.29 -5.78
CA VAL A 48 -2.87 -1.41 -6.43
C VAL A 48 -3.70 -2.05 -7.56
N PRO A 49 -5.00 -2.38 -7.38
CA PRO A 49 -5.74 -3.13 -8.39
C PRO A 49 -5.89 -2.38 -9.72
N LEU A 50 -6.16 -1.07 -9.68
CA LEU A 50 -6.26 -0.24 -10.89
C LEU A 50 -4.93 -0.14 -11.62
N LEU A 51 -3.83 0.03 -10.88
CA LEU A 51 -2.50 0.16 -11.49
C LEU A 51 -2.03 -1.16 -12.11
N GLU A 52 -2.25 -2.29 -11.43
CA GLU A 52 -1.92 -3.59 -12.01
C GLU A 52 -2.77 -3.90 -13.23
N LYS A 53 -4.07 -3.60 -13.20
CA LYS A 53 -4.93 -3.76 -14.37
C LYS A 53 -4.44 -2.96 -15.58
N ARG A 54 -4.11 -1.68 -15.39
CA ARG A 54 -3.56 -0.84 -16.48
C ARG A 54 -2.22 -1.34 -16.99
N ALA A 55 -1.38 -1.85 -16.10
CA ALA A 55 -0.09 -2.40 -16.48
C ALA A 55 -0.25 -3.71 -17.28
N ASP A 56 -1.19 -4.56 -16.88
CA ASP A 56 -1.52 -5.79 -17.59
C ASP A 56 -2.16 -5.50 -18.96
N GLU A 57 -2.99 -4.47 -19.08
CA GLU A 57 -3.54 -4.04 -20.37
C GLU A 57 -2.46 -3.51 -21.32
N LYS A 58 -1.42 -2.86 -20.78
CA LYS A 58 -0.37 -2.22 -21.59
C LYS A 58 0.79 -3.14 -21.95
N TRP A 59 1.18 -4.03 -21.03
CA TRP A 59 2.38 -4.87 -21.15
C TRP A 59 2.08 -6.36 -21.00
N GLY A 60 0.81 -6.75 -20.89
CA GLY A 60 0.41 -8.15 -20.86
C GLY A 60 0.91 -8.89 -22.10
N GLY A 61 1.55 -10.04 -21.86
CA GLY A 61 2.17 -10.84 -22.91
C GLY A 61 3.64 -10.49 -23.21
N ASP A 62 4.19 -9.40 -22.66
CA ASP A 62 5.63 -9.12 -22.72
C ASP A 62 6.38 -10.01 -21.70
N PRO A 63 7.30 -10.90 -22.15
CA PRO A 63 8.06 -11.76 -21.26
C PRO A 63 8.87 -11.01 -20.20
N ALA A 64 9.37 -9.81 -20.51
CA ALA A 64 10.13 -8.99 -19.58
C ALA A 64 9.24 -8.40 -18.47
N TYR A 65 8.03 -7.95 -18.82
CA TYR A 65 7.05 -7.48 -17.85
C TYR A 65 6.58 -8.61 -16.93
N GLU A 66 6.26 -9.78 -17.48
CA GLU A 66 5.86 -10.95 -16.71
C GLU A 66 6.95 -11.44 -15.75
N ALA A 67 8.21 -11.46 -16.21
CA ALA A 67 9.37 -11.77 -15.37
C ALA A 67 9.54 -10.73 -14.24
N TYR A 68 9.39 -9.44 -14.56
CA TYR A 68 9.42 -8.37 -13.56
C TYR A 68 8.29 -8.52 -12.53
N LYS A 69 7.06 -8.79 -12.97
CA LYS A 69 5.89 -8.97 -12.10
C LYS A 69 6.06 -10.18 -11.18
N LYS A 70 6.59 -11.30 -11.67
CA LYS A 70 6.91 -12.48 -10.82
C LYS A 70 8.02 -12.21 -9.81
N ARG A 71 9.07 -11.48 -10.21
CA ARG A 71 10.24 -11.23 -9.35
C ARG A 71 9.98 -10.15 -8.30
N THR A 72 9.15 -9.16 -8.59
CA THR A 72 8.99 -7.99 -7.73
C THR A 72 7.74 -8.15 -6.86
N PRO A 73 7.84 -8.15 -5.51
CA PRO A 73 6.66 -8.27 -4.62
C PRO A 73 5.72 -7.08 -4.78
N GLN A 74 4.43 -7.25 -4.47
CA GLN A 74 3.41 -6.22 -4.71
C GLN A 74 3.54 -4.99 -3.80
N LEU A 75 3.58 -5.18 -2.47
CA LEU A 75 3.48 -4.09 -1.50
C LEU A 75 4.74 -3.95 -0.63
N VAL A 76 5.09 -4.99 0.14
CA VAL A 76 6.25 -4.95 1.04
C VAL A 76 7.55 -5.05 0.22
N PRO A 77 8.50 -4.10 0.36
CA PRO A 77 9.82 -4.21 -0.26
C PRO A 77 10.55 -5.48 0.18
N ARG A 78 11.23 -6.15 -0.74
CA ARG A 78 12.17 -7.22 -0.37
C ARG A 78 13.34 -6.57 0.35
N LEU A 79 13.61 -6.99 1.57
CA LEU A 79 14.80 -6.61 2.37
C LEU A 79 16.01 -7.49 2.00
N GLN A 80 16.11 -7.93 0.74
CA GLN A 80 17.25 -8.71 0.28
C GLN A 80 18.24 -7.76 -0.39
N LYS A 81 19.50 -7.82 0.08
CA LYS A 81 20.67 -7.21 -0.57
C LYS A 81 20.93 -7.87 -1.92
#